data_AF-A0A2E8GMG7-F1
#
_entry.id   AF-A0A2E8GMG7-F1
#
_cell.length_a   1.000
_cell.length_b   1.000
_cell.length_c   1.000
_cell.angle_alpha   90.00
_cell.angle_beta   90.00
_cell.angle_gamma   90.00
#
_symmetry.space_group_name_H-M   'P 1'
#
loop_
_entity.id
_entity.type
_entity.pdbx_description
1 polymer ?
#
loop_
_entity_poly.entity_id
_entity_poly.type
_entity_poly.pdbx_seq_one_letter_code
_entity_poly.pdbx_strand_id
1 'polypeptide(L)'
;MVRGYGICNLHRGIMQKLSKLMLAAVAAIALATPALAWDFKAAGSVTATFNMKDAKASSADTITSSPKTFTGTSGAITLVSAHTEGDKSLTFTYKVDYDGGMDETVTLAASNKVGDWTASGTATQHKVSNGLDNSTGIGHGQSWTNPTTGSITGVTDGVASVTLTDGTMTHVLGSAVHLAGPTKGTLSDAVGGGADAKANVDTYQGYSFGYKVSDTLTATLAIDMDAGLDPECHGSPTDHFAAALTGENLNSTCFGVNVDGSAGDIAYGFSFGTGSSADDNGT
;
A
#
# COMPACT_ATOMS: atom_id res chain seq x y z
N MET A 1 34.72 27.86 68.98
CA MET A 1 34.74 27.55 67.53
C MET A 1 34.46 26.06 67.37
N VAL A 2 33.70 25.64 66.35
CA VAL A 2 33.23 24.25 66.04
C VAL A 2 31.91 23.88 66.74
N ARG A 3 30.81 23.46 66.09
CA ARG A 3 30.41 23.32 64.67
C ARG A 3 28.87 23.27 64.63
N GLY A 4 28.20 24.27 64.07
CA GLY A 4 26.77 24.22 63.73
C GLY A 4 26.53 23.43 62.44
N TYR A 5 26.71 22.10 62.46
CA TYR A 5 26.63 21.23 61.26
C TYR A 5 25.49 20.20 61.27
N GLY A 6 24.47 20.37 62.13
CA GLY A 6 23.36 19.40 62.25
C GLY A 6 22.13 19.71 61.39
N ILE A 7 21.67 20.96 61.39
CA ILE A 7 20.33 21.31 60.85
C ILE A 7 20.34 21.57 59.33
N CYS A 8 21.49 22.01 58.77
CA CYS A 8 21.62 22.24 57.33
C CYS A 8 21.74 20.93 56.50
N ASN A 9 22.23 19.83 57.09
CA ASN A 9 22.39 18.57 56.36
C ASN A 9 21.08 17.78 56.22
N LEU A 10 20.16 17.91 57.18
CA LEU A 10 18.84 17.25 57.14
C LEU A 10 17.94 17.85 56.05
N HIS A 11 17.92 19.18 55.92
CA HIS A 11 17.20 19.88 54.86
C HIS A 11 17.77 19.57 53.46
N ARG A 12 19.10 19.43 53.35
CA ARG A 12 19.75 19.06 52.08
C ARG A 12 19.42 17.63 51.65
N GLY A 13 19.34 16.69 52.59
CA GLY A 13 18.96 15.30 52.30
C GLY A 13 17.50 15.13 51.87
N ILE A 14 16.56 15.85 52.49
CA ILE A 14 15.13 15.79 52.17
C ILE A 14 14.85 16.47 50.81
N MET A 15 15.44 17.63 50.55
CA MET A 15 15.30 18.34 49.27
C MET A 15 15.90 17.56 48.09
N GLN A 16 17.01 16.85 48.28
CA GLN A 16 17.60 16.00 47.24
C GLN A 16 16.73 14.77 46.92
N LYS A 17 16.05 14.20 47.93
CA LYS A 17 15.12 13.08 47.69
C LYS A 17 13.85 13.55 46.97
N LEU A 18 13.28 14.71 47.34
CA LEU A 18 12.12 15.28 46.65
C LEU A 18 12.43 15.64 45.19
N SER A 19 13.58 16.28 44.95
CA SER A 19 14.01 16.65 43.59
C SER A 19 14.22 15.43 42.68
N LYS A 20 14.79 14.34 43.20
CA LYS A 20 14.94 13.08 42.44
C LYS A 20 13.59 12.42 42.13
N LEU A 21 12.64 12.49 43.06
CA LEU A 21 11.30 11.93 42.88
C LEU A 21 10.48 12.75 41.86
N MET A 22 10.62 14.07 41.87
CA MET A 22 10.02 14.96 40.86
C MET A 22 10.65 14.77 39.48
N LEU A 23 11.98 14.62 39.40
CA LEU A 23 12.66 14.33 38.12
C LEU A 23 12.27 12.95 37.57
N ALA A 24 12.14 11.93 38.43
CA ALA A 24 11.67 10.61 38.03
C ALA A 24 10.21 10.62 37.58
N ALA A 25 9.34 11.40 38.23
CA ALA A 25 7.95 11.57 37.80
C ALA A 25 7.86 12.31 36.45
N VAL A 26 8.63 13.38 36.26
CA VAL A 26 8.69 14.10 34.98
C VAL A 26 9.26 13.21 33.87
N ALA A 27 10.28 12.40 34.16
CA ALA A 27 10.82 11.42 33.21
C ALA A 27 9.83 10.29 32.91
N ALA A 28 9.12 9.76 33.91
CA ALA A 28 8.11 8.72 33.71
C ALA A 28 6.90 9.24 32.91
N ILE A 29 6.47 10.48 33.16
CA ILE A 29 5.44 11.15 32.36
C ILE A 29 5.97 11.35 30.93
N ALA A 30 7.19 11.84 30.74
CA ALA A 30 7.78 12.06 29.41
C ALA A 30 8.01 10.77 28.59
N LEU A 31 8.28 9.63 29.24
CA LEU A 31 8.35 8.32 28.55
C LEU A 31 6.96 7.67 28.34
N ALA A 32 5.98 7.92 29.21
CA ALA A 32 4.63 7.37 29.06
C ALA A 32 3.75 8.19 28.10
N THR A 33 3.99 9.50 27.95
CA THR A 33 3.22 10.37 27.05
C THR A 33 3.29 9.96 25.58
N PRO A 34 4.46 9.61 24.97
CA PRO A 34 4.46 9.13 23.60
C PRO A 34 3.78 7.76 23.46
N ALA A 35 3.82 6.89 24.47
CA ALA A 35 3.15 5.58 24.39
C ALA A 35 1.61 5.66 24.49
N LEU A 36 1.08 6.61 25.28
CA LEU A 36 -0.36 6.86 25.42
C LEU A 36 -0.98 7.63 24.25
N ALA A 37 -0.16 8.22 23.39
CA ALA A 37 -0.62 9.00 22.25
C ALA A 37 -0.93 8.12 21.02
N TRP A 38 -0.41 6.89 20.99
CA TRP A 38 -0.69 5.91 19.93
C TRP A 38 -1.97 5.14 20.23
N ASP A 39 -2.91 5.16 19.28
CA ASP A 39 -4.13 4.35 19.29
C ASP A 39 -3.82 2.98 18.70
N PHE A 40 -3.94 1.94 19.53
CA PHE A 40 -3.74 0.55 19.14
C PHE A 40 -5.09 -0.15 19.02
N LYS A 41 -5.34 -0.73 17.85
CA LYS A 41 -6.53 -1.54 17.58
C LYS A 41 -6.12 -2.91 17.09
N ALA A 42 -6.75 -3.93 17.63
CA ALA A 42 -6.62 -5.29 17.16
C ALA A 42 -8.02 -5.80 16.81
N ALA A 43 -8.15 -6.37 15.61
CA ALA A 43 -9.34 -7.06 15.17
C ALA A 43 -8.95 -8.46 14.69
N GLY A 44 -9.79 -9.44 14.96
CA GLY A 44 -9.57 -10.80 14.50
C GLY A 44 -10.88 -11.51 14.23
N SER A 45 -10.87 -12.41 13.26
CA SER A 45 -12.00 -13.28 12.94
C SER A 45 -11.49 -14.67 12.62
N VAL A 46 -12.27 -15.69 12.97
CA VAL A 46 -11.96 -17.09 12.67
C VAL A 46 -13.25 -17.77 12.25
N THR A 47 -13.19 -18.54 11.16
CA THR A 47 -14.30 -19.36 10.69
C THR A 47 -13.99 -20.83 10.93
N ALA A 48 -14.81 -21.46 11.76
CA ALA A 48 -14.79 -22.89 12.01
C ALA A 48 -16.19 -23.47 11.80
N THR A 49 -16.25 -24.68 11.25
CA THR A 49 -17.51 -25.41 11.05
C THR A 49 -17.50 -26.70 11.85
N PHE A 50 -18.62 -26.97 12.51
CA PHE A 50 -18.92 -28.25 13.12
C PHE A 50 -19.92 -29.00 12.25
N ASN A 51 -19.50 -30.13 11.69
CA ASN A 51 -20.36 -30.95 10.82
C ASN A 51 -20.68 -32.27 11.52
N MET A 52 -21.97 -32.57 11.60
CA MET A 52 -22.48 -33.89 11.96
C MET A 52 -23.16 -34.49 10.72
N LYS A 53 -22.56 -35.53 10.17
CA LYS A 53 -23.18 -36.31 9.09
C LYS A 53 -23.50 -37.70 9.64
N ASP A 54 -24.78 -38.00 9.75
CA ASP A 54 -25.21 -39.36 10.09
C ASP A 54 -25.14 -40.23 8.84
N ALA A 55 -24.43 -41.35 8.92
CA ALA A 55 -24.39 -42.34 7.85
C ALA A 55 -25.25 -43.54 8.25
N LYS A 56 -26.18 -43.91 7.38
CA LYS A 56 -26.86 -45.20 7.39
C LYS A 56 -26.45 -45.97 6.14
N ALA A 57 -26.14 -47.25 6.28
CA ALA A 57 -25.83 -48.11 5.14
C ALA A 57 -27.08 -48.42 4.30
N SER A 58 -28.27 -48.38 4.91
CA SER A 58 -29.58 -48.49 4.25
C SER A 58 -30.67 -47.73 5.02
N SER A 59 -31.85 -47.52 4.41
CA SER A 59 -32.99 -46.84 5.04
C SER A 59 -33.56 -47.58 6.27
N ALA A 60 -33.28 -48.87 6.41
CA ALA A 60 -33.72 -49.70 7.53
C ALA A 60 -32.70 -49.78 8.68
N ASP A 61 -31.45 -49.34 8.48
CA ASP A 61 -30.39 -49.48 9.47
C ASP A 61 -30.48 -48.47 10.62
N THR A 62 -29.97 -48.88 11.78
CA THR A 62 -29.67 -47.95 12.88
C THR A 62 -28.41 -47.16 12.51
N ILE A 63 -28.30 -45.89 12.91
CA ILE A 63 -27.10 -45.09 12.63
C ILE A 63 -25.89 -45.79 13.28
N THR A 64 -24.97 -46.31 12.45
CA THR A 64 -23.80 -47.07 12.93
C THR A 64 -22.57 -46.19 13.10
N SER A 65 -22.52 -45.05 12.41
CA SER A 65 -21.48 -44.03 12.61
C SER A 65 -21.99 -42.64 12.27
N SER A 66 -21.69 -41.71 13.16
CA SER A 66 -21.86 -40.26 12.94
C SER A 66 -20.46 -39.65 13.02
N PRO A 67 -19.70 -39.57 11.90
CA PRO A 67 -18.47 -38.78 11.91
C PRO A 67 -18.78 -37.36 12.41
N LYS A 68 -18.17 -37.02 13.55
CA LYS A 68 -18.20 -35.70 14.17
C LYS A 68 -16.85 -35.07 13.90
N THR A 69 -16.81 -34.08 13.02
CA THR A 69 -15.56 -33.42 12.65
C THR A 69 -15.67 -31.92 12.89
N PHE A 70 -14.64 -31.34 13.50
CA PHE A 70 -14.40 -29.91 13.50
C PHE A 70 -13.42 -29.59 12.38
N THR A 71 -13.73 -28.59 11.57
CA THR A 71 -12.84 -28.09 10.52
C THR A 71 -12.74 -26.58 10.62
N GLY A 72 -11.52 -26.04 10.61
CA GLY A 72 -11.26 -24.60 10.42
C GLY A 72 -10.88 -24.36 8.97
N THR A 73 -11.42 -23.30 8.36
CA THR A 73 -11.23 -23.04 6.92
C THR A 73 -10.53 -21.71 6.67
N SER A 74 -10.70 -20.73 7.57
CA SER A 74 -10.00 -19.46 7.46
C SER A 74 -9.96 -18.68 8.78
N GLY A 75 -9.09 -17.69 8.86
CA GLY A 75 -9.04 -16.71 9.93
C GLY A 75 -8.05 -15.59 9.64
N ALA A 76 -8.36 -14.39 10.11
CA ALA A 76 -7.54 -13.20 9.89
C ALA A 76 -7.33 -12.44 11.20
N ILE A 77 -6.17 -11.81 11.33
CA ILE A 77 -5.83 -10.88 12.40
C ILE A 77 -5.29 -9.60 11.76
N THR A 78 -5.82 -8.46 12.18
CA THR A 78 -5.32 -7.14 11.80
C THR A 78 -4.96 -6.36 13.06
N LEU A 79 -3.72 -5.90 13.12
CA LEU A 79 -3.21 -4.98 14.12
C LEU A 79 -2.98 -3.63 13.46
N VAL A 80 -3.56 -2.58 14.03
CA VAL A 80 -3.38 -1.19 13.60
C VAL A 80 -2.84 -0.38 14.76
N SER A 81 -1.80 0.40 14.49
CA SER A 81 -1.18 1.33 15.42
C SER A 81 -1.13 2.68 14.72
N ALA A 82 -1.89 3.66 15.21
CA ALA A 82 -1.98 4.98 14.59
C ALA A 82 -1.72 6.10 15.59
N HIS A 83 -1.09 7.17 15.14
CA HIS A 83 -0.90 8.38 15.92
C HIS A 83 -1.10 9.61 15.04
N THR A 84 -1.71 10.64 15.61
CA THR A 84 -1.87 11.94 14.95
C THR A 84 -1.49 13.02 15.95
N GLU A 85 -0.60 13.92 15.53
CA GLU A 85 -0.16 15.08 16.28
C GLU A 85 -0.34 16.32 15.40
N GLY A 86 -1.47 17.01 15.58
CA GLY A 86 -1.84 18.14 14.73
C GLY A 86 -1.94 17.72 13.25
N ASP A 87 -1.12 18.35 12.42
CA ASP A 87 -1.05 18.16 10.97
C ASP A 87 -0.22 16.92 10.54
N LYS A 88 0.29 16.14 11.49
CA LYS A 88 1.10 14.94 11.26
C LYS A 88 0.32 13.69 11.61
N SER A 89 0.41 12.67 10.77
CA SER A 89 -0.14 11.35 11.07
C SER A 89 0.84 10.24 10.68
N LEU A 90 0.79 9.14 11.42
CA LEU A 90 1.49 7.89 11.12
C LEU A 90 0.56 6.73 11.47
N THR A 91 0.43 5.79 10.56
CA THR A 91 -0.33 4.55 10.73
C THR A 91 0.55 3.37 10.32
N PHE A 92 0.67 2.42 11.21
CA PHE A 92 1.25 1.10 10.95
C PHE A 92 0.11 0.08 10.98
N THR A 93 0.02 -0.74 9.94
CA THR A 93 -0.94 -1.84 9.84
C THR A 93 -0.19 -3.14 9.59
N TYR A 94 -0.53 -4.16 10.35
CA TYR A 94 -0.04 -5.52 10.19
C TYR A 94 -1.24 -6.46 10.07
N LYS A 95 -1.37 -7.12 8.92
CA LYS A 95 -2.41 -8.11 8.65
C LYS A 95 -1.77 -9.47 8.48
N VAL A 96 -2.38 -10.48 9.08
CA VAL A 96 -2.14 -11.89 8.81
C VAL A 96 -3.48 -12.51 8.44
N ASP A 97 -3.55 -13.10 7.26
CA ASP A 97 -4.74 -13.81 6.76
C ASP A 97 -4.39 -15.28 6.52
N TYR A 98 -5.33 -16.16 6.82
CA TYR A 98 -5.22 -17.58 6.55
C TYR A 98 -6.52 -18.05 5.92
N ASP A 99 -6.46 -18.55 4.69
CA ASP A 99 -7.63 -19.05 3.95
C ASP A 99 -7.29 -20.26 3.05
N GLY A 100 -6.13 -20.88 3.29
CA GLY A 100 -5.55 -21.91 2.43
C GLY A 100 -4.03 -21.77 2.32
N GLY A 101 -3.54 -20.54 2.51
CA GLY A 101 -2.14 -20.15 2.73
C GLY A 101 -2.01 -19.07 3.79
N MET A 102 -0.78 -18.65 4.11
CA MET A 102 -0.54 -17.55 5.05
C MET A 102 -0.17 -16.28 4.27
N ASP A 103 -1.03 -15.28 4.33
CA ASP A 103 -0.82 -13.98 3.70
C ASP A 103 -0.52 -12.92 4.76
N GLU A 104 0.72 -12.45 4.78
CA GLU A 104 1.19 -11.40 5.67
C GLU A 104 1.26 -10.09 4.90
N THR A 105 0.68 -9.01 5.43
CA THR A 105 0.76 -7.67 4.83
C THR A 105 1.16 -6.65 5.88
N VAL A 106 2.19 -5.88 5.58
CA VAL A 106 2.67 -4.78 6.43
C VAL A 106 2.54 -3.48 5.66
N THR A 107 1.77 -2.53 6.19
CA THR A 107 1.60 -1.20 5.58
C THR A 107 2.00 -0.11 6.56
N LEU A 108 2.83 0.82 6.10
CA LEU A 108 3.08 2.09 6.75
C LEU A 108 2.46 3.20 5.91
N ALA A 109 1.70 4.09 6.55
CA ALA A 109 1.15 5.29 5.92
C ALA A 109 1.44 6.49 6.81
N ALA A 110 1.93 7.58 6.23
CA ALA A 110 2.24 8.81 6.97
C ALA A 110 1.74 10.03 6.22
N SER A 111 1.41 11.10 6.97
CA SER A 111 1.17 12.42 6.41
C SER A 111 1.79 13.51 7.26
N ASN A 112 2.16 14.62 6.64
CA ASN A 112 2.58 15.84 7.32
C ASN A 112 2.17 17.05 6.48
N LYS A 113 1.44 17.98 7.10
CA LYS A 113 1.10 19.26 6.49
C LYS A 113 1.95 20.38 7.08
N VAL A 114 2.49 21.22 6.19
CA VAL A 114 3.31 22.39 6.52
C VAL A 114 2.87 23.56 5.64
N GLY A 115 2.19 24.53 6.24
CA GLY A 115 1.50 25.58 5.48
C GLY A 115 0.39 24.98 4.63
N ASP A 116 0.35 25.34 3.34
CA ASP A 116 -0.65 24.80 2.41
C ASP A 116 -0.29 23.39 1.90
N TRP A 117 0.99 23.02 1.98
CA TRP A 117 1.50 21.75 1.45
C TRP A 117 1.25 20.58 2.40
N THR A 118 0.71 19.50 1.86
CA THR A 118 0.55 18.20 2.52
C THR A 118 1.37 17.17 1.77
N ALA A 119 2.32 16.55 2.47
CA ALA A 119 3.02 15.36 2.02
C ALA A 119 2.35 14.12 2.64
N SER A 120 2.08 13.11 1.84
CA SER A 120 1.66 11.78 2.30
C SER A 120 2.50 10.71 1.61
N GLY A 121 2.66 9.57 2.28
CA GLY A 121 3.35 8.44 1.69
C GLY A 121 2.85 7.13 2.27
N THR A 122 2.90 6.10 1.45
CA THR A 122 2.56 4.72 1.81
C THR A 122 3.69 3.79 1.40
N ALA A 123 3.90 2.75 2.18
CA ALA A 123 4.76 1.63 1.83
C ALA A 123 4.10 0.36 2.33
N THR A 124 3.85 -0.57 1.44
CA THR A 124 3.27 -1.87 1.73
C THR A 124 4.23 -2.96 1.30
N GLN A 125 4.37 -3.99 2.12
CA GLN A 125 5.03 -5.23 1.75
C GLN A 125 4.05 -6.38 1.98
N HIS A 126 3.90 -7.25 0.99
CA HIS A 126 3.21 -8.51 1.16
C HIS A 126 4.22 -9.64 1.22
N LYS A 127 3.96 -10.60 2.09
CA LYS A 127 4.71 -11.83 2.17
C LYS A 127 3.71 -12.98 2.16
N VAL A 128 3.64 -13.65 1.03
CA VAL A 128 2.84 -14.85 0.86
C VAL A 128 3.71 -16.04 1.27
N SER A 129 3.39 -16.65 2.41
CA SER A 129 3.96 -17.95 2.78
C SER A 129 2.99 -19.03 2.32
N ASN A 130 3.09 -19.32 1.02
CA ASN A 130 2.65 -20.52 0.32
C ASN A 130 1.43 -21.26 0.90
N GLY A 131 0.28 -21.11 0.24
CA GLY A 131 -0.77 -22.11 0.31
C GLY A 131 -1.78 -21.93 -0.81
N LEU A 132 -1.49 -22.56 -1.95
CA LEU A 132 -2.45 -22.84 -3.01
C LEU A 132 -3.28 -21.62 -3.44
N ASP A 133 -2.68 -20.70 -4.19
CA ASP A 133 -3.42 -19.94 -5.19
C ASP A 133 -3.96 -20.94 -6.25
N ASN A 134 -5.04 -21.64 -5.92
CA ASN A 134 -5.89 -22.30 -6.89
C ASN A 134 -6.93 -21.29 -7.39
N SER A 135 -6.45 -20.17 -7.92
CA SER A 135 -7.22 -19.24 -8.72
C SER A 135 -6.37 -18.89 -9.95
N THR A 136 -6.90 -19.29 -11.09
CA THR A 136 -6.32 -19.13 -12.43
C THR A 136 -6.02 -17.66 -12.79
N GLY A 137 -4.76 -17.36 -13.16
CA GLY A 137 -4.26 -16.04 -13.64
C GLY A 137 -4.03 -15.08 -12.48
N ILE A 138 -2.91 -14.36 -12.31
CA ILE A 138 -2.23 -13.39 -13.19
C ILE A 138 -0.75 -13.20 -12.68
N GLY A 139 0.19 -12.71 -13.50
CA GLY A 139 1.56 -12.30 -13.12
C GLY A 139 1.58 -11.19 -12.04
N HIS A 140 2.67 -10.91 -11.32
CA HIS A 140 4.09 -10.81 -11.68
C HIS A 140 5.01 -11.62 -10.75
N GLY A 141 6.15 -12.08 -11.29
CA GLY A 141 7.29 -12.54 -10.49
C GLY A 141 7.44 -14.05 -10.29
N GLN A 142 7.36 -14.82 -11.38
CA GLN A 142 7.93 -16.18 -11.55
C GLN A 142 7.80 -17.15 -10.35
N SER A 143 6.70 -17.89 -10.32
CA SER A 143 6.57 -19.10 -9.50
C SER A 143 7.48 -20.20 -10.05
N TRP A 144 8.63 -20.42 -9.40
CA TRP A 144 9.48 -21.57 -9.68
C TRP A 144 8.88 -22.80 -8.97
N THR A 145 8.15 -23.64 -9.71
CA THR A 145 7.86 -24.99 -9.26
C THR A 145 9.16 -25.79 -9.17
N ASN A 146 9.70 -26.02 -7.97
CA ASN A 146 10.68 -27.09 -7.75
C ASN A 146 9.93 -28.40 -7.47
N PRO A 147 9.93 -29.39 -8.38
CA PRO A 147 9.09 -30.58 -8.27
C PRO A 147 9.61 -31.64 -7.27
N THR A 148 10.59 -31.32 -6.42
CA THR A 148 11.21 -32.33 -5.52
C THR A 148 11.25 -31.99 -4.03
N THR A 149 10.86 -30.77 -3.65
CA THR A 149 10.61 -30.38 -2.25
C THR A 149 9.50 -29.36 -2.28
N GLY A 150 8.31 -29.67 -1.75
CA GLY A 150 7.09 -28.85 -1.81
C GLY A 150 7.15 -27.51 -1.06
N SER A 151 8.20 -26.72 -1.30
CA SER A 151 8.42 -25.38 -0.80
C SER A 151 8.52 -24.45 -2.01
N ILE A 152 7.46 -23.71 -2.29
CA ILE A 152 7.53 -22.55 -3.19
C ILE A 152 8.14 -21.43 -2.35
N THR A 153 9.26 -20.87 -2.83
CA THR A 153 9.93 -19.70 -2.24
C THR A 153 9.00 -18.49 -2.29
N GLY A 154 8.78 -17.86 -1.13
CA GLY A 154 7.85 -16.74 -0.96
C GLY A 154 8.13 -15.59 -1.91
N VAL A 155 7.11 -15.22 -2.68
CA VAL A 155 7.10 -13.98 -3.44
C VAL A 155 6.87 -12.87 -2.42
N THR A 156 7.83 -11.94 -2.33
CA THR A 156 7.66 -10.67 -1.61
C THR A 156 7.47 -9.61 -2.68
N ASP A 157 6.27 -9.07 -2.78
CA ASP A 157 6.04 -7.85 -3.54
C ASP A 157 5.86 -6.69 -2.54
N GLY A 158 6.25 -5.50 -3.01
CA GLY A 158 6.21 -4.32 -2.18
C GLY A 158 5.98 -3.11 -3.05
N VAL A 159 5.07 -2.26 -2.60
CA VAL A 159 4.67 -1.04 -3.31
C VAL A 159 4.83 0.14 -2.38
N ALA A 160 5.34 1.24 -2.90
CA ALA A 160 5.45 2.48 -2.15
C ALA A 160 5.08 3.66 -3.04
N SER A 161 4.41 4.64 -2.46
CA SER A 161 4.11 5.88 -3.14
C SER A 161 4.18 7.08 -2.22
N VAL A 162 4.36 8.24 -2.83
CA VAL A 162 4.40 9.55 -2.16
C VAL A 162 3.53 10.52 -2.94
N THR A 163 2.69 11.26 -2.23
CA THR A 163 1.91 12.37 -2.79
C THR A 163 2.30 13.66 -2.07
N LEU A 164 2.46 14.73 -2.83
CA LEU A 164 2.71 16.07 -2.31
C LEU A 164 1.74 17.04 -2.97
N THR A 165 0.91 17.73 -2.18
CA THR A 165 -0.11 18.63 -2.73
C THR A 165 -0.33 19.87 -1.88
N ASP A 166 -0.56 21.02 -2.52
CA ASP A 166 -1.11 22.23 -1.89
C ASP A 166 -2.56 22.50 -2.31
N GLY A 167 -3.20 21.56 -3.01
CA GLY A 167 -4.54 21.68 -3.59
C GLY A 167 -4.58 22.35 -4.96
N THR A 168 -3.53 23.07 -5.38
CA THR A 168 -3.37 23.60 -6.74
C THR A 168 -2.41 22.72 -7.54
N MET A 169 -1.29 22.35 -6.94
CA MET A 169 -0.26 21.49 -7.49
C MET A 169 -0.30 20.15 -6.76
N THR A 170 -0.18 19.06 -7.50
CA THR A 170 -0.13 17.71 -6.93
C THR A 170 0.93 16.89 -7.63
N HIS A 171 1.89 16.40 -6.87
CA HIS A 171 2.90 15.43 -7.31
C HIS A 171 2.54 14.06 -6.76
N VAL A 172 2.66 13.01 -7.56
CA VAL A 172 2.49 11.62 -7.14
C VAL A 172 3.69 10.84 -7.67
N LEU A 173 4.32 10.04 -6.82
CA LEU A 173 5.51 9.22 -7.12
C LEU A 173 5.31 7.78 -6.68
N GLY A 174 5.95 6.85 -7.36
CA GLY A 174 6.00 5.42 -7.01
C GLY A 174 4.81 4.65 -7.54
N SER A 175 4.45 3.56 -6.85
CA SER A 175 3.31 2.71 -7.17
C SER A 175 1.99 3.36 -6.76
N ALA A 176 1.34 4.05 -7.69
CA ALA A 176 0.13 4.78 -7.38
C ALA A 176 -0.83 4.85 -8.57
N VAL A 177 -2.10 5.10 -8.26
CA VAL A 177 -3.04 5.63 -9.25
C VAL A 177 -2.61 7.07 -9.55
N HIS A 178 -2.05 7.28 -10.73
CA HIS A 178 -1.51 8.58 -11.14
C HIS A 178 -2.58 9.51 -11.71
N LEU A 179 -2.32 10.83 -11.69
CA LEU A 179 -3.31 11.89 -11.89
C LEU A 179 -3.87 12.02 -13.32
N ALA A 180 -3.29 11.33 -14.29
CA ALA A 180 -3.83 11.33 -15.64
C ALA A 180 -5.07 10.40 -15.65
N GLY A 181 -6.24 10.98 -15.36
CA GLY A 181 -7.55 10.33 -15.44
C GLY A 181 -8.42 11.01 -16.52
N PRO A 182 -9.44 10.32 -17.07
CA PRO A 182 -9.89 10.59 -18.44
C PRO A 182 -11.03 11.61 -18.60
N THR A 183 -10.96 12.46 -19.61
CA THR A 183 -12.13 12.70 -20.49
C THR A 183 -12.31 11.46 -21.38
N LYS A 184 -13.14 10.49 -20.95
CA LYS A 184 -13.49 9.32 -21.78
C LYS A 184 -14.22 9.84 -23.02
N GLY A 185 -13.63 9.67 -24.20
CA GLY A 185 -14.31 9.99 -25.45
C GLY A 185 -15.47 9.02 -25.67
N THR A 186 -16.67 9.53 -25.89
CA THR A 186 -17.80 8.69 -26.33
C THR A 186 -17.58 8.34 -27.80
N LEU A 187 -17.10 7.12 -28.05
CA LEU A 187 -17.23 6.35 -29.30
C LEU A 187 -17.23 7.18 -30.62
N SER A 188 -16.06 7.38 -31.25
CA SER A 188 -15.92 7.48 -32.72
C SER A 188 -14.44 7.61 -33.16
N ASP A 189 -13.79 6.47 -33.39
CA ASP A 189 -12.99 6.12 -34.58
C ASP A 189 -11.90 7.05 -35.17
N ALA A 190 -11.23 7.88 -34.36
CA ALA A 190 -9.92 8.45 -34.75
C ALA A 190 -8.71 7.76 -34.07
N VAL A 191 -8.99 6.96 -33.04
CA VAL A 191 -8.08 6.18 -32.21
C VAL A 191 -8.80 4.85 -32.02
N GLY A 192 -8.24 3.75 -32.51
CA GLY A 192 -8.90 2.45 -32.63
C GLY A 192 -9.73 2.07 -31.40
N GLY A 193 -10.96 1.59 -31.66
CA GLY A 193 -12.02 1.42 -30.67
C GLY A 193 -11.62 0.70 -29.38
N GLY A 194 -12.32 1.03 -28.30
CA GLY A 194 -12.18 0.40 -26.98
C GLY A 194 -10.87 0.72 -26.23
N ALA A 195 -9.85 1.22 -26.93
CA ALA A 195 -8.55 1.58 -26.35
C ALA A 195 -8.58 2.99 -25.74
N ASP A 196 -7.90 3.14 -24.61
CA ASP A 196 -7.82 4.40 -23.89
C ASP A 196 -6.89 5.38 -24.62
N ALA A 197 -7.47 6.37 -25.30
CA ALA A 197 -6.71 7.49 -25.87
C ALA A 197 -6.26 8.45 -24.76
N LYS A 198 -5.29 8.06 -23.93
CA LYS A 198 -4.96 8.76 -22.68
C LYS A 198 -3.49 8.67 -22.28
N ALA A 199 -3.04 9.70 -21.56
CA ALA A 199 -1.75 9.75 -20.86
C ALA A 199 -1.63 8.86 -19.62
N ASN A 200 -2.73 8.27 -19.15
CA ASN A 200 -2.83 7.21 -18.14
C ASN A 200 -4.33 6.91 -17.89
N VAL A 201 -4.62 5.73 -17.36
CA VAL A 201 -5.91 5.39 -16.72
C VAL A 201 -5.75 4.47 -15.49
N ASP A 202 -4.53 4.05 -15.12
CA ASP A 202 -4.33 3.00 -14.12
C ASP A 202 -3.13 3.24 -13.17
N THR A 203 -2.83 2.22 -12.36
CA THR A 203 -1.72 2.15 -11.41
C THR A 203 -0.44 1.77 -12.13
N TYR A 204 0.63 2.56 -11.95
CA TYR A 204 1.96 2.23 -12.49
C TYR A 204 3.07 2.72 -11.55
N GLN A 205 4.32 2.35 -11.86
CA GLN A 205 5.51 2.74 -11.11
C GLN A 205 6.15 4.01 -11.71
N GLY A 206 5.73 5.20 -11.29
CA GLY A 206 6.37 6.38 -11.86
C GLY A 206 6.04 7.69 -11.21
N TYR A 207 5.78 8.70 -12.03
CA TYR A 207 5.58 10.07 -11.59
C TYR A 207 4.38 10.69 -12.30
N SER A 208 3.60 11.48 -11.59
CA SER A 208 2.66 12.40 -12.22
C SER A 208 2.61 13.74 -11.50
N PHE A 209 2.39 14.80 -12.27
CA PHE A 209 2.19 16.15 -11.79
C PHE A 209 0.88 16.72 -12.33
N GLY A 210 -0.02 17.11 -11.45
CA GLY A 210 -1.25 17.83 -11.78
C GLY A 210 -1.15 19.28 -11.35
N TYR A 211 -1.65 20.17 -12.19
CA TYR A 211 -1.74 21.61 -11.94
C TYR A 211 -3.15 22.10 -12.25
N LYS A 212 -3.80 22.69 -11.24
CA LYS A 212 -5.06 23.40 -11.39
C LYS A 212 -4.80 24.78 -11.99
N VAL A 213 -4.91 24.90 -13.30
CA VAL A 213 -4.73 26.15 -14.04
C VAL A 213 -5.83 27.15 -13.67
N SER A 214 -7.07 26.66 -13.50
CA SER A 214 -8.21 27.43 -12.99
C SER A 214 -9.25 26.49 -12.37
N ASP A 215 -10.37 27.01 -11.87
CA ASP A 215 -11.47 26.20 -11.35
C ASP A 215 -12.09 25.23 -12.37
N THR A 216 -11.92 25.50 -13.66
CA THR A 216 -12.46 24.66 -14.74
C THR A 216 -11.38 24.14 -15.68
N LEU A 217 -10.10 24.24 -15.33
CA LEU A 217 -9.00 23.78 -16.19
C LEU A 217 -7.88 23.16 -15.37
N THR A 218 -7.54 21.93 -15.70
CA THR A 218 -6.44 21.16 -15.10
C THR A 218 -5.52 20.65 -16.19
N ALA A 219 -4.21 20.70 -15.93
CA ALA A 219 -3.20 20.10 -16.77
C ALA A 219 -2.42 19.07 -15.95
N THR A 220 -2.13 17.93 -16.57
CA THR A 220 -1.44 16.82 -15.93
C THR A 220 -0.33 16.30 -16.82
N LEU A 221 0.83 16.02 -16.23
CA LEU A 221 1.94 15.28 -16.82
C LEU A 221 2.05 13.93 -16.09
N ALA A 222 2.25 12.86 -16.83
CA ALA A 222 2.56 11.52 -16.36
C ALA A 222 3.87 11.07 -17.00
N ILE A 223 4.73 10.45 -16.22
CA ILE A 223 5.96 9.80 -16.66
C ILE A 223 5.96 8.40 -16.05
N ASP A 224 6.01 7.40 -16.91
CA ASP A 224 6.21 6.01 -16.52
C ASP A 224 7.59 5.56 -16.99
N MET A 225 8.28 4.80 -16.14
CA MET A 225 9.57 4.21 -16.47
C MET A 225 9.54 2.78 -15.98
N ASP A 226 9.50 1.86 -16.92
CA ASP A 226 9.49 0.43 -16.63
C ASP A 226 10.66 -0.28 -17.30
N ALA A 227 11.09 -1.39 -16.70
CA ALA A 227 12.22 -2.18 -17.17
C ALA A 227 11.93 -3.67 -17.08
N GLY A 228 12.31 -4.40 -18.13
CA GLY A 228 12.17 -5.86 -18.15
C GLY A 228 12.07 -6.40 -19.57
N LEU A 229 11.65 -7.67 -19.67
CA LEU A 229 11.44 -8.35 -20.95
C LEU A 229 10.20 -7.86 -21.70
N ASP A 230 9.30 -7.20 -20.99
CA ASP A 230 8.04 -6.68 -21.51
C ASP A 230 7.64 -5.42 -20.73
N PRO A 231 8.37 -4.29 -20.92
CA PRO A 231 8.09 -3.09 -20.17
C PRO A 231 6.76 -2.48 -20.60
N GLU A 232 5.95 -2.11 -19.61
CA GLU A 232 4.64 -1.50 -19.79
C GLU A 232 4.76 0.03 -19.81
N CYS A 233 3.73 0.68 -20.34
CA CYS A 233 3.63 2.14 -20.33
C CYS A 233 2.28 2.57 -19.78
N HIS A 234 2.32 3.43 -18.77
CA HIS A 234 1.17 4.05 -18.12
C HIS A 234 0.14 3.01 -17.63
N GLY A 235 0.65 1.89 -17.07
CA GLY A 235 -0.16 0.86 -16.37
C GLY A 235 -1.14 0.07 -17.23
N SER A 236 -1.04 0.14 -18.56
CA SER A 236 -1.90 -0.64 -19.46
C SER A 236 -1.21 -1.95 -19.87
N PRO A 237 -1.77 -3.12 -19.54
CA PRO A 237 -1.18 -4.42 -19.88
C PRO A 237 -1.32 -4.78 -21.37
N THR A 238 -1.93 -3.90 -22.17
CA THR A 238 -2.13 -4.11 -23.62
C THR A 238 -1.46 -3.07 -24.50
N ASP A 239 -1.00 -1.95 -23.92
CA ASP A 239 -0.43 -0.83 -24.68
C ASP A 239 1.10 -0.84 -24.59
N HIS A 240 1.70 -1.79 -25.29
CA HIS A 240 3.15 -1.85 -25.48
C HIS A 240 3.58 -0.70 -26.42
N PHE A 241 3.93 0.47 -25.87
CA PHE A 241 4.58 1.51 -26.68
C PHE A 241 6.03 1.14 -27.02
N ALA A 242 6.62 0.23 -26.24
CA ALA A 242 7.90 -0.40 -26.52
C ALA A 242 7.69 -1.61 -27.43
N ALA A 243 8.35 -1.67 -28.59
CA ALA A 243 8.44 -2.93 -29.33
C ALA A 243 9.17 -3.93 -28.43
N ALA A 244 8.47 -4.95 -27.92
CA ALA A 244 9.10 -6.04 -27.20
C ALA A 244 10.07 -6.76 -28.15
N LEU A 245 11.38 -6.54 -27.99
CA LEU A 245 12.37 -7.40 -28.62
C LEU A 245 12.42 -8.68 -27.79
N THR A 246 12.00 -9.79 -28.40
CA THR A 246 11.91 -11.08 -27.70
C THR A 246 13.25 -11.46 -27.09
N GLY A 247 13.29 -11.58 -25.76
CA GLY A 247 14.42 -12.14 -25.02
C GLY A 247 15.44 -11.14 -24.48
N GLU A 248 15.27 -9.84 -24.71
CA GLU A 248 16.16 -8.80 -24.19
C GLU A 248 15.47 -7.96 -23.12
N ASN A 249 16.22 -7.52 -22.11
CA ASN A 249 15.72 -6.52 -21.16
C ASN A 249 15.72 -5.15 -21.83
N LEU A 250 14.60 -4.47 -21.77
CA LEU A 250 14.43 -3.12 -22.29
C LEU A 250 14.15 -2.16 -21.14
N ASN A 251 14.72 -0.97 -21.22
CA ASN A 251 14.31 0.17 -20.41
C ASN A 251 13.35 1.02 -21.24
N SER A 252 12.16 1.26 -20.70
CA SER A 252 11.15 2.12 -21.31
C SER A 252 11.04 3.45 -20.56
N THR A 253 10.65 4.48 -21.30
CA THR A 253 10.20 5.74 -20.72
C THR A 253 9.02 6.24 -21.52
N CYS A 254 7.92 6.49 -20.82
CA CYS A 254 6.66 6.87 -21.40
C CYS A 254 6.24 8.20 -20.78
N PHE A 255 5.79 9.12 -21.61
CA PHE A 255 5.31 10.43 -21.23
C PHE A 255 3.85 10.56 -21.63
N GLY A 256 3.10 11.24 -20.79
CA GLY A 256 1.69 11.49 -21.02
C GLY A 256 1.33 12.89 -20.58
N VAL A 257 0.58 13.62 -21.38
CA VAL A 257 0.03 14.94 -21.04
C VAL A 257 -1.47 14.90 -21.21
N ASN A 258 -2.19 15.32 -20.18
CA ASN A 258 -3.62 15.56 -20.22
C ASN A 258 -3.93 17.03 -19.92
N VAL A 259 -4.88 17.59 -20.65
CA VAL A 259 -5.51 18.86 -20.31
C VAL A 259 -7.00 18.63 -20.33
N ASP A 260 -7.64 18.82 -19.20
CA ASP A 260 -9.08 18.63 -19.03
C ASP A 260 -9.68 19.92 -18.50
N GLY A 261 -10.82 20.30 -19.06
CA GLY A 261 -11.52 21.48 -18.60
C GLY A 261 -12.98 21.54 -19.01
N SER A 262 -13.64 22.60 -18.57
CA SER A 262 -15.02 22.86 -18.91
C SER A 262 -15.29 24.33 -19.23
N ALA A 263 -16.29 24.56 -20.06
CA ALA A 263 -16.86 25.85 -20.40
C ALA A 263 -18.38 25.77 -20.23
N GLY A 264 -18.87 26.09 -19.02
CA GLY A 264 -20.25 25.80 -18.63
C GLY A 264 -20.47 24.29 -18.52
N ASP A 265 -21.54 23.79 -19.16
CA ASP A 265 -21.88 22.36 -19.16
C ASP A 265 -21.06 21.53 -20.17
N ILE A 266 -20.19 22.18 -20.96
CA ILE A 266 -19.37 21.51 -21.97
C ILE A 266 -18.03 21.11 -21.34
N ALA A 267 -17.76 19.81 -21.24
CA ALA A 267 -16.43 19.29 -20.94
C ALA A 267 -15.61 19.13 -22.22
N TYR A 268 -14.33 19.48 -22.15
CA TYR A 268 -13.35 19.24 -23.20
C TYR A 268 -12.09 18.65 -22.59
N GLY A 269 -11.41 17.81 -23.37
CA GLY A 269 -10.19 17.16 -22.94
C GLY A 269 -9.28 16.90 -24.12
N PHE A 270 -7.98 17.07 -23.89
CA PHE A 270 -6.92 16.68 -24.79
C PHE A 270 -5.97 15.75 -24.05
N SER A 271 -5.55 14.68 -24.72
CA SER A 271 -4.59 13.73 -24.18
C SER A 271 -3.57 13.38 -25.26
N PHE A 272 -2.30 13.35 -24.87
CA PHE A 272 -1.19 12.93 -25.72
C PHE A 272 -0.30 11.99 -24.92
N GLY A 273 0.01 10.83 -25.49
CA GLY A 273 0.95 9.87 -24.92
C GLY A 273 2.04 9.55 -25.93
N THR A 274 3.26 9.40 -25.47
CA THR A 274 4.41 8.94 -26.26
C THR A 274 5.32 8.11 -25.39
N GLY A 275 6.09 7.21 -25.98
CA GLY A 275 7.11 6.46 -25.25
C GLY A 275 8.23 6.02 -26.16
N SER A 276 9.33 5.61 -25.56
CA SER A 276 10.45 4.98 -26.23
C SER A 276 11.04 3.89 -25.35
N SER A 277 11.60 2.85 -25.96
CA SER A 277 12.41 1.85 -25.28
C SER A 277 13.81 1.77 -25.88
N ALA A 278 14.77 1.40 -25.05
CA ALA A 278 16.13 1.08 -25.43
C ALA A 278 16.55 -0.24 -24.80
N ASP A 279 17.44 -0.95 -25.49
CA ASP A 279 18.09 -2.15 -24.97
C ASP A 279 18.94 -1.80 -23.73
N ASP A 280 18.77 -2.59 -22.66
CA ASP A 280 19.51 -2.45 -21.40
C ASP A 280 20.82 -3.28 -21.37
N ASN A 281 21.20 -3.94 -22.47
CA ASN A 281 22.35 -4.84 -22.49
C ASN A 281 23.74 -4.18 -22.32
N GLY A 282 23.81 -2.86 -22.09
CA GLY A 282 25.07 -2.19 -21.74
C GLY A 282 26.19 -2.31 -22.80
N THR A 283 25.83 -2.69 -24.05
CA THR A 283 26.73 -2.81 -25.21
C THR A 283 26.29 -1.93 -26.36
#